data_AF-A0A243WFT5-F1
#
_entry.id   AF-A0A243WFT5-F1
#
_cell.length_a   1.000
_cell.length_b   1.000
_cell.length_c   1.000
_cell.angle_alpha   90.00
_cell.angle_beta   90.00
_cell.angle_gamma   90.00
#
_symmetry.space_group_name_H-M   'P 1'
#
loop_
_entity.id
_entity.type
_entity.pdbx_description
1 polymer ?
#
loop_
_entity_poly.entity_id
_entity_poly.type
_entity_poly.pdbx_seq_one_letter_code
_entity_poly.pdbx_strand_id
1 'polypeptide(L)'
;MALERLLLFSRQYKIRQWLVDISQMPPLGNDEQAWVSQRWVAQFARIGVSNLALMLPDDLHNQLAMEHILDSGRCYTQLNVQFFADFPAALDWLSKTPEDVQRLEKEWFVAANTAPQPSIQNLSLDKLLD
;
A
#
# COMPACT_ATOMS: atom_id res chain seq x y z
N MET A 1 2.41 -14.25 -0.29
CA MET A 1 3.09 -13.03 -0.80
C MET A 1 2.93 -11.85 0.16
N ALA A 2 3.68 -10.75 0.03
CA ALA A 2 3.66 -9.62 0.97
C ALA A 2 2.26 -8.97 1.12
N LEU A 3 1.54 -8.81 0.01
CA LEU A 3 0.17 -8.28 -0.04
C LEU A 3 -0.84 -9.10 0.78
N GLU A 4 -0.72 -10.43 0.82
CA GLU A 4 -1.60 -11.29 1.63
C GLU A 4 -1.32 -11.13 3.13
N ARG A 5 -0.05 -10.92 3.51
CA ARG A 5 0.33 -10.65 4.90
C ARG A 5 -0.25 -9.33 5.38
N LEU A 6 -0.30 -8.30 4.52
CA LEU A 6 -0.95 -7.03 4.84
C LEU A 6 -2.45 -7.19 5.15
N LEU A 7 -3.16 -8.05 4.41
CA LEU A 7 -4.56 -8.36 4.70
C LEU A 7 -4.71 -9.07 6.05
N LEU A 8 -3.82 -10.03 6.34
CA LEU A 8 -3.84 -10.77 7.60
C LEU A 8 -3.63 -9.83 8.80
N PHE A 9 -2.58 -9.00 8.75
CA PHE A 9 -2.29 -8.05 9.82
C PHE A 9 -3.41 -7.03 9.99
N SER A 10 -3.98 -6.55 8.89
CA SER A 10 -5.07 -5.57 8.96
C SER A 10 -6.32 -6.12 9.62
N ARG A 11 -6.63 -7.41 9.39
CA ARG A 11 -7.69 -8.10 10.15
C ARG A 11 -7.33 -8.24 11.63
N GLN A 12 -6.14 -8.74 11.92
CA GLN A 12 -5.69 -9.05 13.27
C GLN A 12 -5.69 -7.80 14.16
N TYR A 13 -5.18 -6.68 13.65
CA TYR A 13 -5.07 -5.42 14.38
C TYR A 13 -6.25 -4.47 14.15
N LYS A 14 -7.28 -4.91 13.42
CA LYS A 14 -8.48 -4.12 13.09
C LYS A 14 -8.14 -2.74 12.50
N ILE A 15 -7.16 -2.73 11.60
CA ILE A 15 -6.69 -1.51 10.95
C ILE A 15 -7.81 -0.94 10.07
N ARG A 16 -8.12 0.34 10.27
CA ARG A 16 -9.15 1.06 9.49
C ARG A 16 -8.59 2.11 8.53
N GLN A 17 -7.31 2.44 8.71
CA GLN A 17 -6.61 3.51 8.02
C GLN A 17 -5.32 2.94 7.46
N TRP A 18 -5.11 3.08 6.16
CA TRP A 18 -3.90 2.62 5.48
C TRP A 18 -3.19 3.83 4.87
N LEU A 19 -1.89 3.91 5.10
CA LEU A 19 -0.99 4.76 4.33
C LEU A 19 -0.07 3.83 3.57
N VAL A 20 -0.08 3.92 2.24
CA VAL A 20 0.79 3.09 1.39
C VAL A 20 1.65 4.00 0.54
N ASP A 21 2.96 3.80 0.64
CA ASP A 21 3.91 4.41 -0.26
C ASP A 21 4.15 3.48 -1.45
N ILE A 22 3.63 3.88 -2.63
CA ILE A 22 3.86 3.19 -3.90
C ILE A 22 4.76 4.02 -4.83
N SER A 23 5.37 5.10 -4.34
CA SER A 23 6.11 6.04 -5.18
C SER A 23 7.31 5.39 -5.87
N GLN A 24 7.96 4.45 -5.18
CA GLN A 24 9.11 3.68 -5.65
C GLN A 24 8.75 2.27 -6.12
N MET A 25 7.46 1.99 -6.31
CA MET A 25 7.02 0.66 -6.68
C MET A 25 7.39 0.35 -8.14
N PRO A 26 8.10 -0.76 -8.42
CA PRO A 26 8.37 -1.15 -9.80
C PRO A 26 7.06 -1.44 -10.54
N PRO A 27 7.04 -1.30 -11.88
CA PRO A 27 5.87 -1.64 -12.67
C PRO A 27 5.43 -3.08 -12.40
N LEU A 28 4.13 -3.27 -12.14
CA LEU A 28 3.57 -4.61 -11.96
C LEU A 28 3.50 -5.33 -13.31
N GLY A 29 3.91 -6.59 -13.34
CA GLY A 29 3.67 -7.46 -14.50
C GLY A 29 2.18 -7.72 -14.70
N ASN A 30 1.78 -8.09 -15.92
CA ASN A 30 0.37 -8.32 -16.27
C ASN A 30 -0.33 -9.34 -15.35
N ASP A 31 0.36 -10.42 -14.97
CA ASP A 31 -0.17 -11.46 -14.08
C ASP A 31 -0.42 -10.93 -12.66
N GLU A 32 0.46 -10.04 -12.19
CA GLU A 32 0.33 -9.42 -10.87
C GLU A 32 -0.82 -8.41 -10.86
N GLN A 33 -0.95 -7.59 -11.91
CA GLN A 33 -2.09 -6.68 -12.07
C GLN A 33 -3.43 -7.44 -12.10
N ALA A 34 -3.48 -8.57 -12.83
CA ALA A 34 -4.66 -9.42 -12.88
C ALA A 34 -4.97 -10.05 -11.52
N TRP A 35 -3.96 -10.54 -10.79
CA TRP A 35 -4.16 -11.09 -9.45
C TRP A 35 -4.63 -10.03 -8.45
N VAL A 36 -4.03 -8.83 -8.46
CA VAL A 36 -4.42 -7.74 -7.56
C VAL A 36 -5.86 -7.34 -7.80
N SER A 37 -6.23 -7.06 -9.05
CA SER A 37 -7.59 -6.63 -9.41
C SER A 37 -8.66 -7.70 -9.13
N GLN A 38 -8.40 -8.97 -9.48
CA GLN A 38 -9.41 -10.01 -9.39
C GLN A 38 -9.55 -10.65 -8.00
N ARG A 39 -8.45 -10.72 -7.24
CA ARG A 39 -8.42 -11.46 -5.97
C ARG A 39 -8.13 -10.57 -4.78
N TRP A 40 -7.05 -9.80 -4.82
CA TRP A 40 -6.61 -9.06 -3.64
C TRP A 40 -7.57 -7.94 -3.28
N VAL A 41 -8.00 -7.14 -4.27
CA VAL A 41 -8.94 -6.03 -4.07
C VAL A 41 -10.26 -6.51 -3.45
N ALA A 42 -10.79 -7.65 -3.90
CA ALA A 42 -12.01 -8.24 -3.33
C ALA A 42 -11.83 -8.68 -1.87
N GLN A 43 -10.63 -9.12 -1.47
CA GLN A 43 -10.34 -9.46 -0.08
C GLN A 43 -10.08 -8.21 0.78
N PHE A 44 -9.40 -7.21 0.20
CA PHE A 44 -9.17 -5.90 0.78
C PHE A 44 -10.49 -5.17 1.06
N ALA A 45 -11.46 -5.31 0.16
CA ALA A 45 -12.80 -4.77 0.34
C ALA A 45 -13.47 -5.26 1.65
N ARG A 46 -13.14 -6.47 2.09
CA ARG A 46 -13.80 -7.15 3.21
C ARG A 46 -13.13 -6.92 4.56
N ILE A 47 -11.97 -6.26 4.62
CA ILE A 47 -11.23 -6.03 5.87
C ILE A 47 -11.69 -4.81 6.67
N GLY A 48 -12.61 -4.01 6.13
CA GLY A 48 -13.21 -2.88 6.85
C GLY A 48 -12.29 -1.65 6.96
N VAL A 49 -11.30 -1.55 6.06
CA VAL A 49 -10.53 -0.32 5.87
C VAL A 49 -11.48 0.74 5.29
N SER A 50 -11.50 1.91 5.92
CA SER A 50 -12.37 3.02 5.52
C SER A 50 -11.60 4.13 4.81
N ASN A 51 -10.34 4.36 5.16
CA ASN A 51 -9.51 5.39 4.56
C ASN A 51 -8.20 4.80 4.05
N LEU A 52 -7.86 5.10 2.80
CA LEU A 52 -6.60 4.70 2.16
C LEU A 52 -5.92 5.95 1.60
N ALA A 53 -4.77 6.30 2.17
CA ALA A 53 -3.87 7.32 1.65
C ALA A 53 -2.79 6.64 0.80
N LEU A 54 -2.65 7.08 -0.45
CA LEU A 54 -1.67 6.56 -1.39
C LEU A 54 -0.68 7.66 -1.78
N MET A 55 0.61 7.37 -1.62
CA MET A 55 1.66 8.22 -2.16
C MET A 55 1.73 8.00 -3.67
N LEU A 56 1.59 9.07 -4.46
CA LEU A 56 1.61 8.94 -5.92
C LEU A 56 3.00 8.48 -6.41
N PRO A 57 3.04 7.55 -7.39
CA PRO A 57 4.23 7.34 -8.18
C PRO A 57 4.51 8.54 -9.08
N ASP A 58 5.79 8.85 -9.27
CA ASP A 58 6.23 9.90 -10.21
C ASP A 58 5.91 9.53 -11.67
N ASP A 59 5.62 8.25 -11.94
CA ASP A 59 5.31 7.71 -13.25
C ASP A 59 3.79 7.67 -13.54
N LEU A 60 3.39 8.36 -14.61
CA LEU A 60 1.99 8.48 -15.05
C LEU A 60 1.36 7.14 -15.46
N HIS A 61 2.14 6.20 -15.99
CA HIS A 61 1.63 4.88 -16.37
C HIS A 61 1.22 4.07 -15.13
N ASN A 62 2.07 4.08 -14.10
CA ASN A 62 1.77 3.45 -12.82
C ASN A 62 0.57 4.12 -12.12
N GLN A 63 0.45 5.45 -12.21
CA GLN A 63 -0.72 6.16 -11.68
C GLN A 63 -2.02 5.68 -12.34
N LEU A 64 -2.09 5.63 -13.67
CA LEU A 64 -3.28 5.19 -14.40
C LEU A 64 -3.62 3.71 -14.10
N ALA A 65 -2.62 2.85 -14.01
CA ALA A 65 -2.82 1.45 -13.65
C ALA A 65 -3.44 1.30 -12.24
N MET A 66 -2.98 2.10 -11.28
CA MET A 66 -3.54 2.10 -9.93
C MET A 66 -4.96 2.65 -9.87
N GLU A 67 -5.24 3.73 -10.59
CA GLU A 67 -6.60 4.27 -10.69
C GLU A 67 -7.56 3.21 -11.23
N HIS A 68 -7.18 2.48 -12.29
CA HIS A 68 -7.99 1.38 -12.83
C HIS A 68 -8.22 0.24 -11.83
N ILE A 69 -7.19 -0.16 -11.09
CA ILE A 69 -7.30 -1.22 -10.06
C ILE A 69 -8.22 -0.76 -8.92
N LEU A 70 -8.09 0.49 -8.47
CA LEU A 70 -8.91 1.03 -7.38
C LEU A 70 -10.36 1.24 -7.80
N ASP A 71 -10.61 1.70 -9.02
CA ASP A 71 -11.96 1.86 -9.55
C ASP A 71 -12.72 0.53 -9.57
N SER A 72 -12.04 -0.55 -9.98
CA SER A 72 -12.60 -1.91 -9.91
C SER A 72 -12.93 -2.37 -8.48
N GLY A 73 -12.23 -1.83 -7.48
CA GLY A 73 -12.44 -2.11 -6.06
C GLY A 73 -13.48 -1.25 -5.36
N ARG A 74 -13.67 -0.01 -5.82
CA ARG A 74 -14.66 0.94 -5.27
C ARG A 74 -16.09 0.43 -5.42
N CYS A 75 -16.37 -0.39 -6.43
CA CYS A 75 -17.65 -1.06 -6.58
C CYS A 75 -18.05 -1.93 -5.35
N TYR A 76 -17.08 -2.32 -4.51
CA TYR A 76 -17.30 -3.25 -3.40
C TYR A 76 -17.26 -2.61 -2.01
N THR A 77 -16.93 -1.31 -1.86
CA THR A 77 -16.75 -0.68 -0.53
C THR A 77 -17.00 0.82 -0.46
N GLN A 78 -17.31 1.32 0.75
CA GLN A 78 -17.25 2.74 1.12
C GLN A 78 -15.80 3.19 1.43
N LEU A 79 -14.83 2.73 0.64
CA LEU A 79 -13.43 3.08 0.83
C LEU A 79 -13.19 4.51 0.32
N ASN A 80 -12.77 5.40 1.23
CA ASN A 80 -12.31 6.73 0.88
C ASN A 80 -10.82 6.65 0.51
N VAL A 81 -10.50 6.89 -0.75
CA VAL A 81 -9.12 6.87 -1.25
C VAL A 81 -8.70 8.29 -1.59
N GLN A 82 -7.57 8.71 -1.04
CA GLN A 82 -6.91 9.98 -1.39
C GLN A 82 -5.46 9.75 -1.78
N PHE A 83 -5.01 10.59 -2.71
CA PHE A 83 -3.67 10.56 -3.28
C PHE A 83 -2.88 11.76 -2.77
N PHE A 84 -1.61 11.53 -2.41
CA PHE A 84 -0.74 12.54 -1.82
C PHE A 84 0.62 12.54 -2.50
N ALA A 85 1.21 13.73 -2.62
CA ALA A 85 2.58 13.91 -3.10
C ALA A 85 3.60 13.86 -1.95
N ASP A 86 3.17 14.20 -0.73
CA ASP A 86 4.02 14.24 0.45
C ASP A 86 3.41 13.45 1.63
N PHE A 87 4.28 12.75 2.36
CA PHE A 87 3.91 11.90 3.48
C PHE A 87 3.22 12.67 4.63
N PRO A 88 3.67 13.87 5.03
CA PRO A 88 3.01 14.65 6.09
C PRO A 88 1.53 14.92 5.78
N ALA A 89 1.19 15.34 4.56
CA ALA A 89 -0.20 15.57 4.18
C ALA A 89 -1.05 14.27 4.22
N ALA A 90 -0.50 13.14 3.79
CA ALA A 90 -1.18 11.85 3.84
C ALA A 90 -1.50 11.44 5.29
N LEU A 91 -0.56 11.67 6.21
CA LEU A 91 -0.71 11.29 7.61
C LEU A 91 -1.63 12.22 8.38
N ASP A 92 -1.56 13.53 8.12
CA ASP A 92 -2.50 14.51 8.67
C ASP A 92 -3.94 14.15 8.30
N TRP A 93 -4.17 13.78 7.04
CA TRP A 93 -5.50 13.35 6.57
C TRP A 93 -6.01 12.06 7.23
N LEU A 94 -5.13 11.10 7.52
CA LEU A 94 -5.53 9.87 8.20
C LEU A 94 -5.72 10.08 9.70
N SER A 95 -4.96 10.98 10.31
CA SER A 95 -4.95 11.14 11.75
C SER A 95 -6.17 11.87 12.26
N LYS A 96 -6.64 11.48 13.44
CA LYS A 96 -7.77 12.14 14.10
C LYS A 96 -7.35 13.30 14.98
N THR A 97 -6.07 13.33 15.37
CA THR A 97 -5.50 14.35 16.26
C THR A 97 -4.08 14.74 15.81
N PRO A 98 -3.64 16.01 16.02
CA PRO A 98 -2.30 16.46 15.65
C PRO A 98 -1.16 15.76 16.43
N GLU A 99 -1.43 15.27 17.65
CA GLU A 99 -0.44 14.57 18.48
C GLU A 99 -0.13 13.17 17.92
N ASP A 100 -1.12 12.50 17.34
CA ASP A 100 -0.93 11.24 16.64
C ASP A 100 -0.08 11.40 15.38
N VAL A 101 -0.26 12.51 14.64
CA VAL A 101 0.52 12.82 13.43
C VAL A 101 2.01 12.86 13.77
N GLN A 102 2.42 13.72 14.72
CA GLN A 102 3.84 13.88 15.05
C GLN A 102 4.51 12.59 15.54
N ARG A 103 3.77 11.77 16.31
CA ARG A 103 4.27 10.46 16.77
C ARG A 103 4.44 9.50 15.59
N LEU A 104 3.45 9.40 14.72
CA LEU A 104 3.45 8.50 13.56
C LEU A 104 4.49 8.93 12.51
N GLU A 105 4.70 10.24 12.29
CA GLU A 105 5.79 10.75 11.43
C GLU A 105 7.13 10.28 11.96
N LYS A 106 7.37 10.43 13.26
CA LYS A 106 8.63 10.02 13.88
C LYS A 106 8.86 8.51 13.76
N GLU A 107 7.83 7.70 14.02
CA GLU A 107 7.89 6.24 13.85
C GLU A 107 8.20 5.86 12.39
N TRP A 108 7.60 6.55 11.42
CA TRP A 108 7.85 6.32 10.00
C TRP A 108 9.27 6.67 9.58
N PHE A 109 9.78 7.86 9.96
CA PHE A 109 11.15 8.26 9.63
C PHE A 109 12.18 7.31 10.24
N VAL A 110 11.94 6.81 11.45
CA VAL A 110 12.81 5.78 12.04
C VAL A 110 12.74 4.48 11.22
N ALA A 111 11.54 4.01 10.90
CA ALA A 111 11.37 2.78 10.12
C ALA A 111 12.01 2.86 8.72
N ALA A 112 11.82 3.97 8.00
CA ALA A 112 12.39 4.20 6.67
C ALA A 112 13.92 4.25 6.69
N ASN A 113 14.52 4.80 7.75
CA ASN A 113 15.97 4.88 7.91
C ASN A 113 16.61 3.65 8.58
N THR A 114 15.81 2.76 9.16
CA THR A 114 16.27 1.53 9.84
C THR A 114 15.96 0.27 9.03
N ALA A 115 15.10 0.36 8.02
CA ALA A 115 14.84 -0.75 7.11
C ALA A 115 16.13 -1.10 6.34
N PRO A 116 16.62 -2.35 6.39
CA PRO A 116 17.73 -2.75 5.54
C PRO A 116 17.29 -2.55 4.09
N GLN A 117 18.00 -1.69 3.36
CA GLN A 117 17.85 -1.57 1.91
C GLN A 117 17.96 -2.99 1.32
N PRO A 118 16.96 -3.49 0.57
CA PRO A 118 17.09 -4.78 -0.06
C PRO A 118 18.23 -4.67 -1.07
N SER A 119 19.38 -5.24 -0.70
CA SER A 119 20.50 -5.39 -1.62
C SER A 119 20.01 -6.34 -2.72
N ILE A 120 19.73 -5.82 -3.91
CA ILE A 120 19.42 -6.62 -5.11
C ILE A 120 20.70 -7.33 -5.57
N GLN A 121 21.21 -8.25 -4.75
CA GLN A 121 22.38 -9.07 -5.08
C GLN A 121 22.22 -10.56 -4.71
N ASN A 122 21.12 -11.01 -4.10
CA ASN A 122 21.00 -12.41 -3.66
C ASN A 122 19.66 -13.08 -4.01
N LEU A 123 19.21 -12.96 -5.25
CA LEU A 123 18.24 -13.90 -5.84
C LEU A 123 18.92 -14.66 -6.97
N SER A 124 19.83 -15.58 -6.62
CA SER A 124 20.21 -16.66 -7.51
C SER A 124 18.96 -17.50 -7.79
N LEU A 125 18.59 -17.58 -9.07
CA LEU A 125 17.38 -18.22 -9.57
C LEU A 125 17.45 -19.77 -9.53
N ASP A 126 18.36 -20.34 -8.74
CA ASP A 126 18.73 -21.77 -8.79
C ASP A 126 18.11 -22.62 -7.66
N LYS A 127 17.18 -22.07 -6.86
CA LYS A 127 16.58 -22.78 -5.71
C LYS A 127 15.07 -23.00 -5.78
N LEU A 128 14.45 -22.83 -6.95
CA LEU A 128 13.00 -23.01 -7.13
C LEU A 128 12.64 -24.07 -8.19
N LEU A 129 13.48 -25.08 -8.35
CA LEU A 129 13.14 -26.33 -9.03
C LEU A 129 13.77 -27.51 -8.28
N ASP A 130 13.12 -27.89 -7.17
CA ASP A 130 13.12 -29.24 -6.59
C ASP A 130 11.72 -29.54 -6.05
#